data_AF-A0A3D4RQ76-F1
#
_entry.id   AF-A0A3D4RQ76-F1
#
_cell.length_a   1.000
_cell.length_b   1.000
_cell.length_c   1.000
_cell.angle_alpha   90.00
_cell.angle_beta   90.00
_cell.angle_gamma   90.00
#
_symmetry.space_group_name_H-M   'P 1'
#
loop_
_entity.id
_entity.type
_entity.pdbx_description
1 polymer ?
#
loop_
_entity_poly.entity_id
_entity_poly.type
_entity_poly.pdbx_seq_one_letter_code
_entity_poly.pdbx_strand_id
1 'polypeptide(L)'
;MNNNLATYNRIFCDCFGVEDEHQLPVLQMKVSEQWNSVGHINLIAAIEEAFNIDMEPEDMFNFSSYTKGKEILAQKYNIPFNV
;
A
#
# COMPACT_ATOMS: atom_id res chain seq x y z
N MET A 1 -13.80 8.24 -12.91
CA MET A 1 -13.13 6.93 -13.02
C MET A 1 -12.05 6.91 -11.95
N ASN A 2 -12.32 6.35 -10.77
CA ASN A 2 -11.29 6.16 -9.76
C ASN A 2 -10.68 4.79 -10.01
N ASN A 3 -9.46 4.76 -10.55
CA ASN A 3 -8.72 3.51 -10.68
C ASN A 3 -7.96 3.28 -9.37
N ASN A 4 -8.52 2.50 -8.45
CA ASN A 4 -7.93 2.20 -7.15
C ASN A 4 -6.48 1.69 -7.29
N LEU A 5 -6.19 0.92 -8.34
CA LEU A 5 -4.85 0.43 -8.63
C LEU A 5 -3.89 1.57 -8.94
N ALA A 6 -4.31 2.55 -9.76
CA ALA A 6 -3.48 3.71 -10.08
C ALA A 6 -3.21 4.57 -8.84
N THR A 7 -4.21 4.78 -7.99
CA THR A 7 -4.04 5.49 -6.71
C THR A 7 -3.04 4.76 -5.81
N TYR A 8 -3.20 3.44 -5.66
CA TYR A 8 -2.35 2.61 -4.83
C TYR A 8 -0.91 2.54 -5.35
N ASN A 9 -0.71 2.38 -6.66
CA ASN A 9 0.62 2.39 -7.27
C ASN A 9 1.31 3.73 -7.04
N ARG A 10 0.61 4.84 -7.26
CA ARG A 10 1.15 6.17 -7.02
C ARG A 10 1.61 6.35 -5.57
N ILE A 11 0.80 5.94 -4.60
CA ILE A 11 1.17 6.03 -3.18
C ILE A 11 2.48 5.27 -2.91
N PHE A 12 2.63 4.05 -3.44
CA PHE A 12 3.87 3.29 -3.27
C PHE A 12 5.07 3.95 -3.95
N CYS A 13 4.90 4.44 -5.17
CA CYS A 13 5.93 5.17 -5.90
C CYS A 13 6.39 6.40 -5.12
N ASP A 14 5.45 7.19 -4.60
CA ASP A 14 5.73 8.41 -3.84
C ASP A 14 6.40 8.10 -2.48
N CYS A 15 5.91 7.09 -1.75
CA CYS A 15 6.44 6.72 -0.44
C CYS A 15 7.84 6.08 -0.50
N PHE A 16 8.12 5.31 -1.56
CA PHE A 16 9.35 4.51 -1.66
C PHE A 16 10.31 4.98 -2.75
N GLY A 17 9.98 6.05 -3.48
CA GLY A 17 10.82 6.58 -4.56
C GLY A 17 11.01 5.59 -5.71
N VAL A 18 9.99 4.79 -6.02
CA VAL A 18 10.04 3.79 -7.09
C VAL A 18 9.49 4.41 -8.38
N GLU A 19 10.32 4.50 -9.41
CA GLU A 19 9.94 5.08 -10.71
C GLU A 19 9.23 4.07 -11.63
N ASP A 20 9.55 2.79 -11.51
CA ASP A 20 9.00 1.72 -12.34
C ASP A 20 7.96 0.90 -11.58
N GLU A 21 6.69 1.04 -11.98
CA GLU A 21 5.57 0.31 -11.37
C GLU A 21 5.74 -1.22 -11.43
N HIS A 22 6.54 -1.76 -12.36
CA HIS A 22 6.85 -3.19 -12.44
C HIS A 22 7.63 -3.71 -11.24
N GLN A 23 8.24 -2.82 -10.45
CA GLN A 23 8.95 -3.18 -9.22
C GLN A 23 8.04 -3.25 -8.00
N LEU A 24 6.83 -2.69 -8.07
CA LEU A 24 5.90 -2.66 -6.94
C LEU A 24 5.49 -4.06 -6.43
N PRO A 25 5.20 -5.06 -7.29
CA PRO A 25 4.78 -6.38 -6.84
C PRO A 25 5.80 -7.12 -5.95
N VAL A 26 7.09 -6.76 -6.04
CA VAL A 26 8.15 -7.38 -5.24
C VAL A 26 8.44 -6.65 -3.93
N LEU A 27 7.80 -5.51 -3.67
CA LEU A 27 8.01 -4.73 -2.45
C LEU A 27 7.45 -5.46 -1.23
N GLN A 28 8.30 -5.63 -0.21
CA GLN A 28 7.98 -6.30 1.05
C GLN A 28 8.70 -5.64 2.22
N MET A 29 8.00 -5.48 3.34
CA MET A 29 8.56 -4.95 4.58
C MET A 29 9.68 -5.87 5.09
N LYS A 30 10.78 -5.30 5.59
CA LYS A 30 11.99 -6.00 6.07
C LYS A 30 12.82 -6.70 4.99
N VAL A 31 12.38 -6.70 3.73
CA VAL A 31 13.13 -7.26 2.59
C VAL A 31 13.59 -6.14 1.65
N SER A 32 12.67 -5.26 1.28
CA SER A 32 12.97 -4.11 0.42
C SER A 32 13.65 -3.01 1.23
N GLU A 33 14.81 -2.55 0.78
CA GLU A 33 15.60 -1.50 1.46
C GLU A 33 14.81 -0.19 1.62
N GLN A 34 13.92 0.10 0.66
CA GLN A 34 13.07 1.28 0.65
C GLN A 34 11.96 1.20 1.72
N TRP A 35 11.59 -0.01 2.17
CA TRP A 35 10.46 -0.25 3.07
C TRP A 35 10.93 -0.55 4.49
N ASN A 36 11.24 0.52 5.23
CA ASN A 36 11.58 0.50 6.66
C ASN A 36 10.37 0.81 7.57
N SER A 37 10.58 0.85 8.89
CA SER A 37 9.51 1.10 9.86
C SER A 37 8.84 2.47 9.73
N VAL A 38 9.59 3.53 9.38
CA VAL A 38 9.04 4.89 9.19
C VAL A 38 8.29 4.98 7.86
N GLY A 39 8.88 4.41 6.80
CA GLY A 39 8.24 4.32 5.49
C GLY A 39 6.93 3.54 5.52
N HIS A 40 6.84 2.51 6.37
CA HIS A 40 5.61 1.77 6.59
C HIS A 40 4.52 2.65 7.21
N ILE A 41 4.83 3.43 8.25
CA ILE A 41 3.85 4.34 8.87
C ILE A 41 3.39 5.41 7.88
N ASN A 42 4.32 5.98 7.11
CA ASN A 42 3.98 6.97 6.07
C ASN A 42 3.09 6.37 4.98
N LEU A 43 3.36 5.13 4.56
CA LEU A 43 2.54 4.40 3.59
C LEU A 43 1.11 4.23 4.10
N ILE A 44 0.93 3.77 5.34
CA ILE A 44 -0.40 3.59 5.94
C ILE A 44 -1.16 4.91 5.96
N ALA A 45 -0.53 5.99 6.45
CA ALA A 45 -1.18 7.31 6.51
C ALA A 45 -1.62 7.81 5.12
N ALA A 46 -0.79 7.62 4.09
CA ALA A 46 -1.12 8.02 2.72
C ALA A 46 -2.28 7.19 2.14
N ILE A 47 -2.38 5.90 2.49
CA ILE A 47 -3.48 5.02 2.10
C ILE A 47 -4.78 5.46 2.80
N GLU A 48 -4.71 5.70 4.11
CA GLU A 48 -5.85 6.18 4.91
C GLU A 48 -6.41 7.49 4.34
N GLU A 49 -5.54 8.45 4.03
CA GLU A 49 -5.94 9.72 3.41
C GLU A 49 -6.54 9.52 2.01
N ALA A 50 -5.89 8.73 1.15
CA ALA A 50 -6.31 8.59 -0.24
C ALA A 50 -7.61 7.81 -0.42
N PHE A 51 -7.87 6.84 0.46
CA PHE A 51 -9.08 6.02 0.41
C PHE A 51 -10.13 6.43 1.45
N ASN A 52 -9.83 7.42 2.30
CA ASN A 52 -10.69 7.90 3.38
C ASN A 52 -11.15 6.74 4.27
N ILE A 53 -10.18 5.98 4.77
CA ILE A 53 -10.35 4.85 5.70
C ILE A 53 -9.48 5.06 6.94
N ASP A 54 -9.82 4.40 8.03
CA ASP A 54 -8.99 4.28 9.23
C ASP A 54 -8.59 2.81 9.35
N MET A 55 -7.29 2.50 9.26
CA MET A 55 -6.79 1.14 9.30
C MET A 55 -6.61 0.67 10.73
N GLU A 56 -7.09 -0.53 11.06
CA GLU A 56 -6.90 -1.09 12.39
C GLU A 56 -5.42 -1.46 12.63
N PRO A 57 -4.89 -1.32 13.86
CA PRO A 57 -3.49 -1.64 14.16
C PRO A 57 -3.05 -3.05 13.76
N GLU A 58 -3.96 -4.04 13.84
CA GLU A 58 -3.71 -5.40 13.39
C GLU A 58 -3.51 -5.48 11.86
N ASP A 59 -4.28 -4.69 11.11
CA ASP A 59 -4.18 -4.65 9.66
C ASP A 59 -2.93 -3.92 9.20
N MET A 60 -2.57 -2.83 9.88
CA MET A 60 -1.27 -2.17 9.67
C MET A 60 -0.13 -3.16 9.84
N PHE A 61 -0.14 -3.93 10.94
CA PHE A 61 0.88 -4.96 11.19
C PHE A 61 0.91 -6.07 10.12
N ASN A 62 -0.27 -6.47 9.63
CA ASN A 62 -0.39 -7.49 8.58
C ASN A 62 -0.03 -6.97 7.17
N PHE A 63 0.00 -5.65 6.98
CA PHE A 63 0.36 -4.99 5.73
C PHE A 63 1.88 -5.08 5.49
N SER A 64 2.30 -6.27 5.08
CA SER A 64 3.72 -6.67 4.99
C SER A 64 4.27 -6.67 3.57
N SER A 65 3.43 -6.53 2.55
CA SER A 65 3.84 -6.49 1.14
C SER A 65 2.84 -5.73 0.28
N TYR A 66 3.27 -5.31 -0.91
CA TYR A 66 2.40 -4.65 -1.89
C TYR A 66 1.16 -5.50 -2.21
N THR A 67 1.34 -6.80 -2.44
CA THR A 67 0.23 -7.72 -2.74
C THR A 67 -0.67 -7.92 -1.53
N LYS A 68 -0.09 -8.08 -0.32
CA LYS A 68 -0.89 -8.27 0.90
C LYS A 68 -1.73 -7.05 1.24
N GLY A 69 -1.20 -5.85 1.00
CA GLY A 69 -1.93 -4.61 1.18
C GLY A 69 -3.18 -4.53 0.30
N LYS A 70 -3.09 -4.95 -0.97
CA LYS A 70 -4.27 -5.02 -1.86
C LYS A 70 -5.33 -6.00 -1.35
N GLU A 71 -4.91 -7.16 -0.84
CA GLU A 71 -5.84 -8.14 -0.25
C GLU A 71 -6.57 -7.55 0.96
N ILE A 72 -5.85 -6.92 1.88
CA ILE A 72 -6.40 -6.29 3.09
C ILE A 72 -7.41 -5.21 2.70
N LEU A 73 -7.02 -4.29 1.82
CA LEU A 73 -7.86 -3.20 1.35
C LEU A 73 -9.14 -3.70 0.65
N ALA A 74 -9.03 -4.74 -0.17
CA ALA A 74 -10.19 -5.32 -0.85
C ALA A 74 -11.14 -6.05 0.12
N GLN A 75 -10.59 -6.86 1.04
CA GLN A 75 -11.40 -7.74 1.89
C GLN A 75 -11.98 -7.03 3.12
N LYS A 76 -11.22 -6.11 3.72
CA LYS A 76 -11.58 -5.48 5.00
C LYS A 76 -12.09 -4.04 4.85
N TYR A 77 -11.64 -3.34 3.81
CA TYR A 77 -11.94 -1.91 3.62
C TYR A 77 -12.82 -1.62 2.39
N ASN A 78 -13.30 -2.67 1.71
CA ASN A 78 -14.17 -2.57 0.53
C ASN A 78 -13.56 -1.72 -0.62
N ILE A 79 -12.23 -1.81 -0.80
CA ILE A 79 -11.48 -1.14 -1.87
C ILE A 79 -11.01 -2.20 -2.87
N PRO A 80 -11.84 -2.57 -3.87
CA PRO A 80 -11.48 -3.58 -4.85
C PRO A 80 -10.47 -3.04 -5.86
N PHE A 81 -9.54 -3.89 -6.27
CA PHE A 81 -8.62 -3.63 -7.37
C PHE A 81 -9.08 -4.46 -8.57
N ASN A 82 -9.85 -3.84 -9.47
CA ASN A 82 -10.22 -4.49 -10.72
C ASN A 82 -8.96 -4.64 -11.57
N VAL A 83 -8.69 -5.88 -11.98
CA VAL A 83 -7.64 -6.23 -12.95
C VAL A 83 -8.20 -6.11 -14.35
#